data_AF-A0A7C4TH12-F1
#
_entry.id   AF-A0A7C4TH12-F1
#
_cell.length_a   1.000
_cell.length_b   1.000
_cell.length_c   1.000
_cell.angle_alpha   90.00
_cell.angle_beta   90.00
_cell.angle_gamma   90.00
#
_symmetry.space_group_name_H-M   'P 1'
#
loop_
_entity.id
_entity.type
_entity.pdbx_description
1 polymer ?
#
loop_
_entity_poly.entity_id
_entity_poly.type
_entity_poly.pdbx_seq_one_letter_code
_entity_poly.pdbx_strand_id
1 'polypeptide(L)' 'MVRTVNLSDFDERKKFEIKLQISLRSNAIKIKTQSRHPERFDEYIIQRDQKILELVNSSGQVEIYDNGIKIYP' A
#
# COMPACT_ATOMS: atom_id res chain seq x y z
N MET A 1 11.68 -13.85 1.52
CA MET A 1 10.61 -14.19 2.48
C MET A 1 9.66 -13.03 2.53
N VAL A 2 8.35 -13.29 2.41
CA VAL A 2 7.31 -12.26 2.49
C VAL A 2 7.03 -11.96 3.97
N ARG A 3 7.03 -10.69 4.35
CA ARG A 3 6.71 -10.27 5.72
C ARG A 3 5.21 -10.03 5.84
N THR A 4 4.55 -10.74 6.76
CA THR A 4 3.13 -10.49 7.07
C THR A 4 3.01 -9.43 8.17
N VAL A 5 2.14 -8.45 7.96
CA VAL A 5 1.89 -7.35 8.91
C VAL A 5 0.40 -7.24 9.15
N ASN A 6 -0.03 -7.27 10.42
CA ASN A 6 -1.41 -6.98 10.78
C ASN A 6 -1.53 -5.51 11.22
N LEU A 7 -2.52 -4.80 10.67
CA LEU A 7 -2.78 -3.43 11.06
C LEU A 7 -3.23 -3.29 12.51
N SER A 8 -3.74 -4.36 13.13
CA SER A 8 -4.07 -4.39 14.57
C SER A 8 -2.91 -3.93 15.44
N ASP A 9 -1.68 -4.18 15.00
CA ASP A 9 -0.45 -4.06 15.79
C ASP A 9 0.11 -2.64 15.86
N PHE A 10 -0.45 -1.70 15.08
CA PHE A 10 -0.04 -0.30 15.08
C PHE A 10 -0.98 0.59 15.92
N ASP A 11 -0.57 1.83 16.19
CA ASP A 11 -1.46 2.86 16.72
C ASP A 11 -2.44 3.37 15.66
N GLU A 12 -3.53 4.01 16.08
CA GLU A 12 -4.61 4.45 15.18
C GLU A 12 -4.15 5.42 14.10
N ARG A 13 -3.24 6.35 14.43
CA ARG A 13 -2.69 7.29 13.45
C ARG A 13 -1.90 6.56 12.37
N LYS A 14 -1.03 5.65 12.77
CA LYS A 14 -0.24 4.86 11.84
C LYS A 14 -1.10 3.90 11.01
N LYS A 15 -2.15 3.30 11.59
CA LYS A 15 -3.16 2.52 10.83
C LYS A 15 -3.80 3.37 9.75
N PHE A 16 -4.25 4.57 10.10
CA PHE A 16 -4.87 5.49 9.16
C PHE A 16 -3.92 5.83 8.01
N GLU A 17 -2.67 6.20 8.32
CA GLU A 17 -1.67 6.54 7.31
C GLU A 17 -1.40 5.37 6.35
N ILE A 18 -1.27 4.14 6.85
CA ILE A 18 -1.07 2.95 6.01
C ILE A 18 -2.29 2.70 5.12
N LYS A 19 -3.51 2.75 5.68
CA LYS A 19 -4.76 2.57 4.90
C LYS A 19 -4.90 3.64 3.82
N LEU A 20 -4.51 4.88 4.12
CA LEU A 20 -4.51 5.98 3.16
C LEU A 20 -3.57 5.67 1.99
N GLN A 21 -2.32 5.27 2.24
CA GLN A 21 -1.37 4.97 1.17
C GLN A 21 -1.85 3.79 0.29
N ILE A 22 -2.39 2.73 0.91
CA ILE A 22 -2.95 1.57 0.20
C ILE A 22 -4.13 1.99 -0.68
N SER A 23 -5.01 2.85 -0.15
CA SER A 23 -6.18 3.35 -0.89
C SER A 23 -5.76 4.19 -2.09
N LEU A 24 -4.79 5.10 -1.92
CA LEU A 24 -4.22 5.91 -2.99
C LEU A 24 -3.60 5.05 -4.09
N ARG A 25 -2.83 4.03 -3.71
CA ARG A 25 -2.24 3.07 -4.63
C ARG A 25 -3.31 2.30 -5.42
N SER A 26 -4.30 1.72 -4.74
CA SER A 26 -5.37 0.96 -5.38
C SER A 26 -6.16 1.83 -6.37
N ASN A 27 -6.46 3.08 -5.99
CA ASN A 27 -7.12 4.04 -6.86
C ASN A 27 -6.27 4.38 -8.08
N ALA A 28 -4.97 4.63 -7.90
CA ALA A 28 -4.05 4.89 -9.01
C ALA A 28 -4.00 3.70 -9.98
N ILE A 29 -3.93 2.47 -9.48
CA ILE A 29 -3.98 1.24 -10.31
C ILE A 29 -5.30 1.19 -11.10
N LYS A 30 -6.44 1.41 -10.44
CA LYS A 30 -7.76 1.42 -11.11
C LYS A 30 -7.82 2.48 -12.21
N ILE A 31 -7.42 3.72 -11.92
CA ILE A 31 -7.42 4.81 -12.91
C ILE A 31 -6.45 4.49 -14.05
N LYS A 32 -5.27 3.94 -13.76
CA LYS A 32 -4.28 3.51 -14.75
C LYS A 32 -4.90 2.60 -15.80
N THR A 33 -5.74 1.64 -15.41
CA THR A 33 -6.38 0.70 -16.36
C THR A 33 -7.29 1.37 -17.39
N GLN A 34 -7.77 2.58 -17.12
CA GLN A 34 -8.69 3.34 -17.98
C GLN A 34 -8.04 4.60 -18.57
N SER A 35 -6.79 4.88 -18.21
CA SER A 35 -6.08 6.09 -18.63
C SER A 35 -5.53 5.95 -20.05
N ARG A 36 -5.51 7.06 -20.78
CA ARG A 36 -4.80 7.18 -22.07
C ARG A 36 -3.27 7.23 -21.90
N HIS A 37 -2.81 7.55 -20.69
CA HIS A 37 -1.40 7.68 -20.30
C HIS A 37 -1.14 6.89 -19.00
N PRO A 38 -1.17 5.56 -19.05
CA PRO A 38 -1.00 4.71 -17.87
C PRO A 38 0.39 4.85 -17.22
N GLU A 39 1.43 5.17 -17.99
CA GLU A 39 2.82 5.31 -17.54
C GLU A 39 2.99 6.39 -16.46
N ARG A 40 2.16 7.43 -16.47
CA ARG A 40 2.20 8.51 -15.46
C ARG A 40 1.82 8.03 -14.06
N PHE A 41 1.09 6.92 -13.98
CA PHE A 41 0.67 6.35 -12.71
C PHE A 41 1.69 5.38 -12.13
N ASP A 42 2.63 4.87 -12.94
CA ASP A 42 3.63 3.91 -12.49
C ASP A 42 4.55 4.51 -11.43
N GLU A 43 5.08 5.72 -11.69
CA GLU A 43 5.92 6.41 -10.72
C GLU A 43 5.16 6.69 -9.41
N TYR A 44 3.90 7.14 -9.53
CA TYR A 44 3.06 7.40 -8.36
C TYR A 44 2.82 6.14 -7.53
N ILE A 45 2.49 5.01 -8.18
CA ILE A 45 2.29 3.71 -7.53
C ILE A 45 3.56 3.27 -6.82
N ILE A 46 4.73 3.38 -7.48
CA ILE A 46 6.03 3.04 -6.88
C ILE A 46 6.29 3.88 -5.63
N GLN A 47 6.03 5.20 -5.68
CA GLN A 47 6.19 6.07 -4.52
C GLN A 47 5.24 5.70 -3.37
N ARG A 48 4.02 5.23 -3.67
CA ARG A 48 3.10 4.75 -2.63
C ARG A 48 3.60 3.45 -2.00
N ASP A 49 4.14 2.52 -2.80
CA ASP A 49 4.69 1.25 -2.32
C ASP A 49 5.90 1.48 -1.42
N GLN A 50 6.80 2.37 -1.81
CA GLN A 50 7.92 2.79 -0.95
C GLN A 50 7.43 3.39 0.37
N LYS A 51 6.39 4.23 0.33
CA LYS A 51 5.85 4.84 1.55
C LYS A 51 5.22 3.82 2.49
N ILE A 52 4.52 2.82 1.94
CA ILE A 52 3.95 1.72 2.71
C ILE A 52 5.07 0.91 3.38
N LEU A 53 6.13 0.60 2.65
CA LEU A 53 7.31 -0.11 3.16
C LEU A 53 8.01 0.65 4.30
N GLU A 54 8.18 1.96 4.17
CA GLU A 54 8.68 2.82 5.25
C GLU A 54 7.79 2.75 6.49
N LEU A 55 6.47 2.89 6.32
CA LEU A 55 5.52 2.89 7.44
C LEU A 55 5.55 1.56 8.20
N VAL A 56 5.66 0.42 7.49
CA VAL A 56 5.71 -0.91 8.12
C VAL A 56 7.13 -1.36 8.48
N ASN A 57 8.13 -0.49 8.34
CA ASN A 57 9.55 -0.78 8.58
C ASN A 57 10.00 -2.06 7.88
N SER A 58 9.67 -2.22 6.59
CA SER A 58 10.05 -3.36 5.76
C SER A 58 10.87 -2.89 4.56
N SER A 59 11.87 -3.68 4.17
CA SER A 59 12.72 -3.44 3.00
C SER A 59 12.48 -4.43 1.86
N GLY A 60 11.49 -5.32 2.01
CA GLY A 60 11.14 -6.36 1.04
C GLY A 60 9.63 -6.55 0.90
N GLN A 61 9.23 -7.63 0.21
CA GLN A 61 7.81 -7.97 0.01
C GLN A 61 7.06 -8.03 1.35
N VAL A 62 5.95 -7.29 1.43
CA VAL A 62 5.10 -7.20 2.61
C VAL A 62 3.66 -7.48 2.23
N GLU A 63 2.97 -8.28 3.03
CA GLU A 63 1.52 -8.41 2.95
C GLU A 63 0.90 -7.74 4.15
N ILE A 64 -0.11 -6.90 3.91
CA ILE A 64 -0.80 -6.18 4.99
C ILE A 64 -2.23 -6.70 5.11
N TYR A 65 -2.57 -7.07 6.34
CA TYR A 65 -3.89 -7.56 6.70
C TYR A 65 -4.58 -6.58 7.66
N ASP A 66 -5.87 -6.38 7.47
CA ASP A 66 -6.76 -5.60 8.33
C ASP A 66 -7.90 -6.51 8.78
N ASN A 67 -7.98 -6.80 10.08
CA ASN A 67 -8.97 -7.73 10.65
C ASN A 67 -9.04 -9.09 9.92
N GLY A 68 -7.88 -9.64 9.53
CA GLY A 68 -7.77 -10.91 8.80
C GLY A 68 -8.00 -10.83 7.29
N ILE A 69 -8.32 -9.65 6.75
CA ILE A 69 -8.50 -9.42 5.30
C ILE A 69 -7.21 -8.85 4.71
N LYS A 70 -6.69 -9.49 3.66
CA LYS A 70 -5.53 -8.98 2.91
C LYS A 70 -5.93 -7.72 2.12
N ILE A 71 -5.32 -6.58 2.47
CA ILE A 71 -5.60 -5.29 1.83
C ILE A 71 -4.45 -4.79 0.94
N TYR A 72 -3.25 -5.36 1.11
CA TYR A 72 -2.07 -5.05 0.30
C TYR A 72 -1.27 -6.33 0.00
N PRO A 73 -0.92 -6.58 -1.27
CA PRO A 73 -0.14 -7.74 -1.70
C PRO A 73 1.36 -7.59 -1.60
#